data_AF-A0A350XZ88-F1
#
_entry.id   AF-A0A350XZ88-F1
#
_cell.length_a   1.000
_cell.length_b   1.000
_cell.length_c   1.000
_cell.angle_alpha   90.00
_cell.angle_beta   90.00
_cell.angle_gamma   90.00
#
_symmetry.space_group_name_H-M   'P 1'
#
loop_
_entity.id
_entity.type
_entity.pdbx_description
1 polymer ?
#
loop_
_entity_poly.entity_id
_entity_poly.type
_entity_poly.pdbx_seq_one_letter_code
_entity_poly.pdbx_strand_id
1 'polypeptide(L)'
;MDIDDFFEKVRRYTDATTITKRMVAELIDHIEVYHAEKQDGVTNQRVDIHYNCIGAFDVPDRRKIPEADIIMETRKGVALSYAPEQVAV
;
A
#
# COMPACT_ATOMS: atom_id res chain seq x y z
N MET A 1 -10.33 8.91 -15.16
CA MET A 1 -11.28 7.83 -14.80
C MET A 1 -12.68 8.40 -15.03
N ASP A 2 -13.51 7.71 -15.82
CA ASP A 2 -14.91 8.09 -15.99
C ASP A 2 -15.74 7.61 -14.78
N ILE A 3 -16.87 8.25 -14.51
CA ILE A 3 -17.74 7.94 -13.38
C ILE A 3 -18.36 6.53 -13.51
N ASP A 4 -18.59 6.07 -14.73
CA ASP A 4 -19.11 4.72 -15.01
C ASP A 4 -18.06 3.64 -14.71
N ASP A 5 -16.80 3.86 -15.11
CA ASP A 5 -15.67 2.99 -14.77
C ASP A 5 -15.49 2.87 -13.25
N PHE A 6 -15.71 3.99 -12.53
CA PHE A 6 -15.65 4.03 -11.08
C PHE A 6 -16.74 3.16 -10.45
N PHE A 7 -18.01 3.30 -10.85
CA PHE A 7 -19.11 2.51 -10.30
C PHE A 7 -18.99 1.02 -10.61
N GLU A 8 -18.44 0.65 -11.77
CA GLU A 8 -18.15 -0.75 -12.09
C GLU A 8 -17.13 -1.36 -11.12
N LYS A 9 -16.05 -0.63 -10.83
CA LYS A 9 -15.03 -1.05 -9.86
C LYS A 9 -15.58 -1.11 -8.43
N VAL A 10 -16.37 -0.11 -8.00
CA VAL A 10 -17.06 -0.12 -6.69
C VAL A 10 -17.85 -1.42 -6.54
N ARG A 11 -18.79 -1.66 -7.46
CA ARG A 11 -19.71 -2.82 -7.40
C ARG A 11 -18.97 -4.16 -7.42
N ARG A 12 -17.85 -4.23 -8.14
CA ARG A 12 -17.03 -5.45 -8.22
C ARG A 12 -16.35 -5.79 -6.89
N TYR A 13 -16.12 -4.81 -6.03
CA TYR A 13 -15.26 -4.97 -4.84
C TYR A 13 -15.93 -4.61 -3.50
N THR A 14 -17.15 -4.07 -3.49
CA THR A 14 -17.88 -3.70 -2.25
C THR A 14 -18.07 -4.88 -1.28
N ASP A 15 -18.24 -6.12 -1.78
CA ASP A 15 -18.42 -7.32 -0.94
C ASP A 15 -17.18 -8.24 -0.93
N ALA A 16 -16.02 -7.75 -1.36
CA ALA A 16 -14.83 -8.58 -1.42
C ALA A 16 -14.31 -8.90 0.00
N THR A 17 -14.41 -10.17 0.41
CA THR A 17 -13.88 -10.65 1.70
C THR A 17 -12.38 -10.93 1.66
N THR A 18 -11.76 -10.92 0.48
CA THR A 18 -10.33 -11.15 0.29
C THR A 18 -9.82 -10.30 -0.87
N ILE A 19 -8.68 -9.65 -0.66
CA ILE A 19 -8.03 -8.87 -1.69
C ILE A 19 -7.23 -9.80 -2.61
N THR A 20 -7.59 -9.83 -3.89
CA THR A 20 -6.86 -10.60 -4.91
C THR A 20 -5.72 -9.80 -5.51
N LYS A 21 -4.71 -10.46 -6.10
CA LYS A 21 -3.61 -9.75 -6.81
C LYS A 21 -4.13 -8.81 -7.90
N ARG A 22 -5.18 -9.21 -8.62
CA ARG A 22 -5.84 -8.37 -9.63
C ARG A 22 -6.47 -7.12 -9.00
N MET A 23 -7.14 -7.27 -7.86
CA MET A 23 -7.68 -6.12 -7.12
C MET A 23 -6.61 -5.14 -6.71
N VAL A 24 -5.48 -5.62 -6.16
CA VAL A 24 -4.37 -4.74 -5.77
C VAL A 24 -3.86 -3.95 -6.97
N ALA A 25 -3.68 -4.60 -8.12
CA ALA A 25 -3.20 -3.93 -9.34
C ALA A 25 -4.18 -2.87 -9.86
N GLU A 26 -5.49 -3.05 -9.69
CA GLU A 26 -6.51 -2.08 -10.12
C GLU A 26 -6.73 -0.94 -9.12
N LEU A 27 -6.41 -1.18 -7.84
CA LEU A 27 -6.53 -0.21 -6.74
C LEU A 27 -5.27 0.63 -6.55
N ILE A 28 -4.11 0.20 -7.04
CA ILE A 28 -2.91 1.04 -7.07
C ILE A 28 -3.02 1.97 -8.28
N ASP A 29 -2.94 3.28 -8.04
CA ASP A 29 -2.83 4.28 -9.09
C ASP A 29 -1.42 4.28 -9.68
N HIS A 30 -0.43 4.51 -8.83
CA HIS A 30 0.98 4.45 -9.20
C HIS A 30 1.85 4.16 -7.97
N ILE A 31 3.11 3.80 -8.23
CA ILE A 31 4.13 3.57 -7.21
C ILE A 31 5.31 4.48 -7.51
N GLU A 32 5.66 5.36 -6.57
CA GLU A 32 6.84 6.19 -6.65
C GLU A 32 8.00 5.48 -5.96
N VAL A 33 9.06 5.20 -6.71
CA VAL A 33 10.29 4.59 -6.16
C VAL A 33 11.38 5.63 -6.16
N TYR A 34 11.77 6.07 -4.98
CA TYR A 34 12.81 7.08 -4.81
C TYR A 34 14.20 6.44 -4.97
N HIS A 35 15.18 7.30 -5.25
CA HIS A 35 16.57 6.87 -5.26
C HIS A 35 16.99 6.35 -3.88
N ALA A 36 17.82 5.31 -3.89
CA ALA A 36 18.36 4.76 -2.66
C ALA A 36 19.38 5.73 -2.04
N GLU A 37 19.20 6.06 -0.77
CA GLU A 37 20.06 6.97 -0.01
C GLU A 37 20.84 6.19 1.03
N LYS A 38 22.14 6.49 1.16
CA LYS A 38 23.00 5.87 2.17
C LYS A 38 23.21 6.83 3.33
N GLN A 39 22.70 6.47 4.51
CA GLN A 39 22.85 7.23 5.75
C GLN A 39 23.35 6.29 6.85
N ASP A 40 24.38 6.71 7.60
CA ASP A 40 24.96 5.94 8.71
C ASP A 40 25.33 4.48 8.37
N GLY A 41 25.75 4.24 7.13
CA GLY A 41 26.12 2.91 6.65
C GLY A 41 24.95 2.03 6.19
N VAL A 42 23.70 2.48 6.38
CA VAL A 42 22.48 1.82 5.93
C VAL A 42 22.00 2.44 4.63
N THR A 43 21.63 1.61 3.66
CA THR A 43 20.97 2.06 2.43
C THR A 43 19.47 1.97 2.59
N ASN A 44 18.79 3.11 2.59
CA ASN A 44 17.34 3.21 2.63
C ASN A 44 16.79 3.51 1.24
N GLN A 45 15.69 2.87 0.87
CA GLN A 45 14.96 3.16 -0.35
C GLN A 45 13.51 3.44 0.00
N ARG A 46 13.04 4.65 -0.28
CA ARG A 46 11.64 5.03 -0.07
C ARG A 46 10.80 4.58 -1.26
N VAL A 47 9.64 4.03 -0.95
CA VAL A 47 8.61 3.62 -1.91
C VAL A 47 7.28 4.14 -1.42
N ASP A 48 6.64 5.00 -2.22
CA ASP A 48 5.32 5.53 -1.93
C ASP A 48 4.32 4.85 -2.86
N ILE A 49 3.26 4.27 -2.29
CA ILE A 49 2.20 3.59 -3.04
C ILE A 49 0.96 4.48 -3.01
N HIS A 50 0.57 4.98 -4.17
CA HIS A 50 -0.64 5.78 -4.33
C HIS A 50 -1.79 4.86 -4.71
N TYR A 51 -2.85 4.88 -3.92
CA TYR A 51 -4.05 4.10 -4.19
C TYR A 51 -5.09 4.97 -4.91
N ASN A 52 -5.72 4.39 -5.93
CA ASN A 52 -6.98 4.88 -6.49
C ASN A 52 -8.08 4.56 -5.47
N CYS A 53 -8.24 5.40 -4.44
CA CYS A 53 -9.26 5.21 -3.43
C CYS A 53 -10.65 5.32 -4.04
N ILE A 54 -11.38 4.22 -3.99
CA ILE A 54 -12.81 4.17 -4.27
C ILE A 54 -13.54 4.31 -2.94
N GLY A 55 -13.75 5.55 -2.50
CA GLY A 55 -14.40 5.87 -1.23
C GLY A 55 -13.44 6.05 -0.04
N ALA A 56 -13.98 6.04 1.17
CA ALA A 56 -13.20 6.13 2.39
C ALA A 56 -12.49 4.80 2.66
N PHE A 57 -11.16 4.85 2.78
CA PHE A 57 -10.34 3.72 3.22
C PHE A 57 -9.75 4.07 4.58
N ASP A 58 -10.21 3.38 5.62
CA ASP A 58 -9.58 3.47 6.94
C ASP A 58 -8.37 2.54 6.96
N VAL A 59 -7.17 3.13 7.04
CA VAL A 59 -5.95 2.36 7.27
C VAL A 59 -6.03 1.79 8.68
N PRO A 60 -6.06 0.45 8.87
CA PRO A 60 -6.11 -0.12 10.21
C PRO A 60 -4.83 0.21 10.98
N ASP A 61 -4.97 0.53 12.27
CA ASP A 61 -3.82 0.73 13.16
C ASP A 61 -2.94 -0.51 13.14
N ARG A 62 -1.73 -0.37 12.57
CA ARG A 62 -0.75 -1.44 12.42
C ARG A 62 -0.50 -2.21 13.72
N ARG A 63 -0.55 -1.55 14.88
CA ARG A 63 -0.32 -2.18 16.19
C ARG A 63 -1.35 -3.26 16.51
N LYS A 64 -2.50 -3.24 15.83
CA LYS A 64 -3.61 -4.19 15.99
C LYS A 64 -3.56 -5.35 14.99
N ILE A 65 -2.63 -5.32 14.04
CA ILE A 65 -2.48 -6.35 13.01
C ILE A 65 -1.37 -7.32 13.46
N PRO A 66 -1.60 -8.65 13.47
CA PRO A 66 -0.57 -9.62 13.82
C PRO A 66 0.65 -9.49 12.90
N GLU A 67 1.86 -9.58 13.44
CA GLU A 67 3.09 -9.45 12.63
C GLU A 67 3.14 -10.43 11.46
N ALA A 68 2.65 -11.67 11.65
CA ALA A 68 2.54 -12.69 10.60
C ALA A 68 1.81 -12.21 9.34
N ASP A 69 0.84 -11.32 9.47
CA ASP A 69 0.02 -10.80 8.37
C ASP A 69 0.64 -9.57 7.68
N ILE A 70 1.72 -9.01 8.24
CA ILE A 70 2.46 -7.84 7.72
C ILE A 70 3.91 -8.19 7.36
N ILE A 71 4.34 -9.44 7.60
CA ILE A 71 5.67 -9.89 7.25
C ILE A 71 5.74 -10.08 5.72
N MET A 72 6.50 -9.21 5.08
CA MET A 72 6.93 -9.40 3.71
C MET A 72 8.25 -10.18 3.73
N GLU A 73 8.33 -11.31 3.01
CA GLU A 73 9.58 -12.07 2.91
C GLU A 73 10.63 -11.26 2.12
N THR A 74 11.53 -10.61 2.84
CA THR A 74 12.66 -9.88 2.26
C THR A 74 13.86 -10.79 2.09
N ARG A 75 14.72 -10.49 1.11
CA ARG A 75 16.01 -11.17 0.98
C ARG A 75 16.89 -10.89 2.21
N LYS A 76 17.81 -11.81 2.52
CA LYS A 76 18.76 -11.66 3.65
C LYS A 76 19.47 -10.30 3.60
N GLY A 77 19.48 -9.60 4.73
CA GLY A 77 20.12 -8.29 4.88
C GLY A 77 19.26 -7.08 4.47
N VAL A 78 17.98 -7.28 4.13
CA VAL A 78 17.01 -6.21 3.84
C VAL A 78 15.92 -6.18 4.90
N ALA A 79 15.71 -5.03 5.52
CA ALA A 79 14.61 -4.81 6.46
C ALA A 79 13.53 -3.94 5.80
N LEU A 80 12.26 -4.30 6.01
CA LEU A 80 11.12 -3.47 5.62
C LEU A 80 10.69 -2.61 6.82
N SER A 81 10.51 -1.32 6.60
CA SER A 81 9.89 -0.42 7.56
C SER A 81 8.81 0.39 6.86
N TYR A 82 7.72 0.66 7.58
CA TYR A 82 6.64 1.51 7.10
C TYR A 82 6.85 2.89 7.71
N ALA A 83 6.80 3.93 6.88
CA ALA A 83 6.82 5.29 7.37
C ALA A 83 5.60 5.51 8.30
N PRO A 84 5.74 6.29 9.39
CA PRO A 84 4.59 6.71 10.17
C PRO A 84 3.57 7.44 9.26
N GLU A 85 2.27 7.29 9.54
CA GLU A 85 1.20 7.97 8.79
C GLU A 85 1.54 9.45 8.62
N GLN A 86 1.75 9.87 7.38
CA GLN A 86 1.71 11.29 7.04
C GLN A 86 0.25 11.67 6.97
N VAL A 87 -0.33 12.06 8.11
CA VAL A 87 -1.66 12.67 8.13
C VAL A 87 -1.57 13.94 7.28
N ALA A 88 -2.21 13.92 6.11
CA ALA A 88 -2.44 15.15 5.36
C ALA A 88 -3.33 16.05 6.22
N VAL A 89 -2.81 17.24 6.56
CA VAL A 89 -3.55 18.30 7.26
C VAL A 89 -4.48 19.00 6.28
#